data_AF-A0A5D0N604-F1
#
_entry.id   AF-A0A5D0N604-F1
#
_cell.length_a   1.000
_cell.length_b   1.000
_cell.length_c   1.000
_cell.angle_alpha   90.00
_cell.angle_beta   90.00
_cell.angle_gamma   90.00
#
_symmetry.space_group_name_H-M   'P 1'
#
loop_
_entity.id
_entity.type
_entity.pdbx_description
1 polymer ?
#
loop_
_entity_poly.entity_id
_entity_poly.type
_entity_poly.pdbx_seq_one_letter_code
_entity_poly.pdbx_strand_id
1 'polypeptide(L)'
;MLVASVVTMLAFLAWLTVARLPWLTGVVLVALTLVAVASISLAAVVPRAAVEARLLLFLGVAVTLLVAGETQRRKLADSGDDDRAGRRWPYRMAVGLALFVALACIPAAAWDFNDDGFVPSARDLGPLPGGLAVRGAGDDSECGTGRCAVSYALVGQPGESAEQVTRRMWNHLVSNGWPEPDGGRSCRPAGWLLDTRETCVEISTAEDGARLTLEGGRPYPRFVGASSQPS
;
A
#
# COMPACT_ATOMS: atom_id res chain seq x y z
N MET A 1 -17.26 7.61 -6.89
CA MET A 1 -17.44 9.08 -6.84
C MET A 1 -18.53 9.52 -5.86
N LEU A 2 -19.75 8.97 -5.92
CA LEU A 2 -20.86 9.34 -5.01
C LEU A 2 -20.53 9.21 -3.51
N VAL A 3 -19.87 8.12 -3.10
CA VAL A 3 -19.49 7.90 -1.70
C VAL A 3 -18.47 8.94 -1.22
N ALA A 4 -17.49 9.30 -2.06
CA ALA A 4 -16.49 10.32 -1.74
C ALA A 4 -17.12 11.71 -1.56
N SER A 5 -18.10 12.06 -2.40
CA SER A 5 -18.85 13.33 -2.29
C SER A 5 -19.70 13.41 -1.02
N VAL A 6 -20.36 12.31 -0.62
CA VAL A 6 -21.16 12.28 0.61
C VAL A 6 -20.27 12.38 1.85
N VAL A 7 -19.12 11.70 1.86
CA VAL A 7 -18.14 11.78 2.95
C VAL A 7 -17.52 13.16 3.06
N THR A 8 -17.13 13.80 1.95
CA THR A 8 -16.60 15.18 1.96
C THR A 8 -17.67 16.19 2.37
N MET A 9 -18.92 16.02 1.97
CA MET A 9 -20.01 16.90 2.38
C MET A 9 -20.31 16.77 3.89
N LEU A 10 -20.31 15.55 4.42
CA LEU A 10 -20.49 15.30 5.86
C LEU A 10 -19.29 15.81 6.68
N ALA A 11 -18.08 15.63 6.18
CA ALA A 11 -16.88 16.21 6.79
C ALA A 11 -16.92 17.74 6.75
N PHE A 12 -17.34 18.36 5.65
CA PHE A 12 -17.46 19.82 5.57
C PHE A 12 -18.53 20.37 6.52
N LEU A 13 -19.68 19.69 6.65
CA LEU A 13 -20.73 20.06 7.59
C LEU A 13 -20.27 19.88 9.05
N ALA A 14 -19.54 18.81 9.36
CA ALA A 14 -18.91 18.61 10.66
C ALA A 14 -17.86 19.69 10.95
N TRP A 15 -17.04 20.04 9.96
CA TRP A 15 -16.03 21.10 10.06
C TRP A 15 -16.67 22.46 10.38
N LEU A 16 -17.78 22.80 9.73
CA LEU A 16 -18.55 24.02 10.00
C LEU A 16 -19.08 24.07 11.43
N THR A 17 -19.36 22.92 12.06
CA THR A 17 -19.77 22.87 13.47
C THR A 17 -18.60 23.04 14.45
N VAL A 18 -17.39 22.60 14.07
CA VAL A 18 -16.16 22.71 14.88
C VAL A 18 -15.48 24.08 14.73
N ALA A 19 -15.56 24.72 13.57
CA ALA A 19 -14.94 26.00 13.24
C ALA A 19 -15.39 27.19 14.12
N ARG A 20 -16.41 27.00 14.96
CA ARG A 20 -16.82 27.97 15.99
C ARG A 20 -15.87 28.06 17.18
N LEU A 21 -14.83 27.23 17.27
CA LEU A 21 -13.74 27.33 18.24
C LEU A 21 -12.40 27.57 17.52
N PRO A 22 -11.99 28.83 17.28
CA PRO A 22 -10.89 29.20 16.39
C PRO A 22 -9.54 28.56 16.73
N TRP A 23 -9.31 28.20 18.00
CA TRP A 23 -8.08 27.55 18.44
C TRP A 23 -8.00 26.07 18.04
N LEU A 24 -9.12 25.34 18.11
CA LEU A 24 -9.17 23.91 17.81
C LEU A 24 -9.02 23.66 16.30
N THR A 25 -9.57 24.57 15.49
CA THR A 25 -9.36 24.62 14.04
C THR A 25 -7.89 24.82 13.68
N GLY A 26 -7.19 25.73 14.38
CA GLY A 26 -5.76 25.98 14.16
C GLY A 26 -4.91 24.73 14.43
N VAL A 27 -5.14 24.06 15.57
CA VAL A 27 -4.39 22.85 15.94
C VAL A 27 -4.62 21.71 14.94
N VAL A 28 -5.88 21.47 14.55
CA VAL A 28 -6.22 20.41 13.59
C VAL A 28 -5.64 20.72 12.21
N LEU A 29 -5.71 21.98 11.74
CA LEU A 29 -5.08 22.38 10.48
C LEU A 29 -3.57 22.19 10.50
N VAL A 30 -2.89 22.62 11.56
CA VAL A 30 -1.43 22.44 11.69
C VAL A 30 -1.07 20.96 11.70
N ALA A 31 -1.81 20.14 12.45
CA ALA A 31 -1.58 18.70 12.49
C ALA A 31 -1.78 18.05 11.11
N LEU A 32 -2.88 18.37 10.42
CA LEU A 32 -3.14 17.87 9.06
C LEU A 32 -2.06 18.34 8.06
N THR A 33 -1.61 19.58 8.17
CA THR A 33 -0.56 20.14 7.30
C THR A 33 0.77 19.43 7.53
N LEU A 34 1.16 19.22 8.79
CA LEU A 34 2.39 18.49 9.13
C LEU A 34 2.34 17.03 8.63
N VAL A 35 1.19 16.36 8.78
CA VAL A 35 1.01 15.01 8.24
C VAL A 35 1.10 15.02 6.72
N ALA A 36 0.47 15.98 6.03
CA ALA A 36 0.54 16.10 4.58
C ALA A 36 2.00 16.29 4.10
N VAL A 37 2.75 17.21 4.73
CA VAL A 37 4.15 17.47 4.39
C VAL A 37 5.01 16.24 4.63
N ALA A 38 4.92 15.61 5.81
CA ALA A 38 5.68 14.40 6.14
C ALA A 38 5.35 13.25 5.16
N SER A 39 4.08 13.12 4.78
CA SER A 39 3.59 12.09 3.84
C SER A 39 4.11 12.28 2.41
N ILE A 40 4.25 13.53 1.97
CA ILE A 40 4.82 13.88 0.66
C ILE A 40 6.33 13.63 0.68
N SER A 41 7.02 14.06 1.74
CA SER A 41 8.46 13.85 1.89
C SER A 41 8.83 12.36 1.97
N LEU A 42 8.06 11.53 2.68
CA LEU A 42 8.32 10.09 2.75
C LEU A 42 8.07 9.39 1.42
N ALA A 43 7.03 9.79 0.68
CA ALA A 43 6.71 9.20 -0.62
C ALA A 43 7.83 9.43 -1.65
N ALA A 44 8.58 10.53 -1.53
CA ALA A 44 9.70 10.83 -2.41
C ALA A 44 10.93 9.93 -2.17
N VAL A 45 11.09 9.35 -0.97
CA VAL A 45 12.30 8.61 -0.58
C VAL A 45 12.04 7.10 -0.55
N VAL A 46 10.90 6.67 -0.01
CA VAL A 46 10.56 5.25 0.12
C VAL A 46 9.08 5.06 -0.20
N PRO A 47 8.69 5.02 -1.49
CA PRO A 47 7.29 4.99 -1.90
C PRO A 47 6.52 3.81 -1.29
N ARG A 48 7.21 2.68 -1.02
CA ARG A 48 6.62 1.46 -0.45
C ARG A 48 6.45 1.47 1.08
N ALA A 49 7.26 2.22 1.82
CA ALA A 49 7.12 2.35 3.28
C ALA A 49 6.23 3.54 3.70
N ALA A 50 5.87 4.40 2.74
CA ALA A 50 5.09 5.61 2.98
C ALA A 50 3.69 5.31 3.53
N VAL A 51 3.08 4.18 3.16
CA VAL A 51 1.72 3.80 3.60
C VAL A 51 1.69 3.43 5.08
N GLU A 52 2.60 2.57 5.52
CA GLU A 52 2.68 2.16 6.93
C GLU A 52 3.06 3.34 7.83
N ALA A 53 4.00 4.18 7.37
CA ALA A 53 4.38 5.39 8.08
C ALA A 53 3.25 6.42 8.15
N ARG A 54 2.40 6.52 7.13
CA ARG A 54 1.20 7.38 7.14
C ARG A 54 0.20 6.92 8.20
N LEU A 55 -0.06 5.63 8.31
CA LEU A 55 -0.95 5.09 9.35
C LEU A 55 -0.43 5.36 10.76
N LEU A 56 0.88 5.19 10.98
CA LEU A 56 1.51 5.52 12.27
C LEU A 56 1.44 7.03 12.57
N LEU A 57 1.63 7.88 11.57
CA LEU A 57 1.45 9.33 11.68
C LEU A 57 0.00 9.68 12.04
N PHE A 58 -0.98 9.06 11.37
CA PHE A 58 -2.38 9.32 11.64
C PHE A 58 -2.77 8.86 13.05
N LEU A 59 -2.29 7.70 13.48
CA LEU A 59 -2.48 7.20 14.85
C LEU A 59 -1.87 8.16 15.87
N GLY A 60 -0.63 8.64 15.64
CA GLY A 60 0.04 9.60 16.51
C GLY A 60 -0.74 10.91 16.66
N VAL A 61 -1.28 11.44 15.55
CA VAL A 61 -2.13 12.65 15.59
C VAL A 61 -3.44 12.39 16.34
N ALA A 62 -4.10 11.26 16.10
CA ALA A 62 -5.32 10.90 16.82
C ALA A 62 -5.08 10.80 18.34
N VAL A 63 -4.01 10.13 18.76
CA VAL A 63 -3.61 10.03 20.17
C VAL A 63 -3.30 11.42 20.75
N THR A 64 -2.58 12.26 20.02
CA THR A 64 -2.23 13.62 20.47
C THR A 64 -3.48 14.48 20.66
N LEU A 65 -4.45 14.40 19.74
CA LEU A 65 -5.74 15.11 19.86
C LEU A 65 -6.56 14.60 21.05
N LEU A 66 -6.56 13.29 21.31
CA LEU A 66 -7.23 12.70 22.47
C LEU A 66 -6.58 13.16 23.79
N VAL A 67 -5.25 13.17 23.87
CA VAL A 67 -4.51 13.61 25.07
C VAL A 67 -4.66 15.11 25.30
N ALA A 68 -4.53 15.93 24.26
CA ALA A 68 -4.79 17.37 24.33
C ALA A 68 -6.23 17.65 24.75
N GLY A 69 -7.17 16.84 24.26
CA GLY A 69 -8.54 16.93 24.65
C GLY A 69 -8.79 16.62 26.13
N GLU A 70 -8.26 15.51 26.61
CA GLU A 70 -8.43 15.08 27.99
C GLU A 70 -7.74 16.03 28.98
N THR A 71 -6.55 16.54 28.66
CA THR A 71 -5.86 17.54 29.50
C THR A 71 -6.64 18.85 29.60
N GLN A 72 -7.29 19.29 28.53
CA GLN A 72 -8.13 20.48 28.55
C GLN A 72 -9.43 20.25 29.33
N ARG A 73 -10.04 19.05 29.22
CA ARG A 73 -11.19 18.66 30.04
C ARG A 73 -10.86 18.74 31.53
N ARG A 74 -9.70 18.22 31.94
CA ARG A 74 -9.24 18.27 33.33
C ARG A 74 -9.06 19.71 33.82
N LYS A 75 -8.43 20.57 33.02
CA LYS A 75 -8.28 22.00 33.34
C LYS A 75 -9.61 22.72 33.50
N LEU A 76 -10.60 22.40 32.67
CA LEU A 76 -11.94 23.00 32.73
C LEU A 76 -12.76 22.50 33.93
N ALA A 77 -12.62 21.21 34.28
CA ALA A 77 -13.24 20.64 35.48
C ALA A 77 -12.68 21.28 36.76
N ASP A 78 -11.36 21.50 36.84
CA ASP A 78 -10.72 22.17 37.98
C ASP A 78 -11.17 23.63 38.15
N SER A 79 -11.62 24.30 37.08
CA SER A 79 -12.11 25.68 37.13
C SER A 79 -13.57 25.83 37.59
N GLY A 80 -14.27 24.74 37.93
CA GLY A 80 -15.63 24.78 38.48
C GLY A 80 -16.75 25.08 37.49
N ASP A 81 -16.47 25.06 36.18
CA ASP A 81 -17.44 25.34 35.10
C ASP A 81 -18.09 24.04 34.57
N ASP A 82 -18.47 23.17 35.50
CA ASP A 82 -18.91 21.79 35.25
C ASP A 82 -20.22 21.70 34.43
N ASP A 83 -21.09 22.72 34.53
CA ASP A 83 -22.45 22.67 33.98
C ASP A 83 -22.54 22.88 32.46
N ARG A 84 -21.53 23.51 31.83
CA ARG A 84 -21.54 23.79 30.37
C ARG A 84 -20.48 23.02 29.57
N ALA A 85 -19.36 22.65 30.20
CA ALA A 85 -18.28 21.95 29.51
C ALA A 85 -18.49 20.42 29.44
N GLY A 86 -19.08 19.81 30.48
CA GLY A 86 -19.12 18.35 30.62
C GLY A 86 -19.96 17.59 29.58
N ARG A 87 -21.08 18.17 29.12
CA ARG A 87 -22.06 17.43 28.29
C ARG A 87 -21.80 17.50 26.79
N ARG A 88 -21.16 18.56 26.29
CA ARG A 88 -20.89 18.76 24.84
C ARG A 88 -19.48 18.35 24.40
N TRP A 89 -18.57 18.15 25.36
CA TRP A 89 -17.19 17.73 25.12
C TRP A 89 -17.03 16.39 24.39
N PRO A 90 -17.67 15.28 24.84
CA PRO A 90 -17.53 13.99 24.16
C PRO A 90 -18.05 14.05 22.72
N TYR A 91 -19.10 14.85 22.47
CA TYR A 91 -19.60 15.08 21.11
C TYR A 91 -18.59 15.80 20.22
N ARG A 92 -17.92 16.85 20.73
CA ARG A 92 -16.90 17.60 19.95
C ARG A 92 -15.67 16.74 19.64
N MET A 93 -15.23 15.93 20.59
CA MET A 93 -14.13 14.97 20.37
C MET A 93 -14.52 13.88 19.37
N ALA A 94 -15.73 13.32 19.49
CA ALA A 94 -16.25 12.35 18.53
C ALA A 94 -16.34 12.95 17.11
N VAL A 95 -16.81 14.20 16.97
CA VAL A 95 -16.89 14.90 15.68
C VAL A 95 -15.49 15.19 15.12
N GLY A 96 -14.55 15.65 15.95
CA GLY A 96 -13.16 15.88 15.53
C GLY A 96 -12.44 14.61 15.07
N LEU A 97 -12.64 13.50 15.79
CA LEU A 97 -12.10 12.21 15.41
C LEU A 97 -12.77 11.67 14.13
N ALA A 98 -14.09 11.80 14.01
CA ALA A 98 -14.82 11.41 12.81
C ALA A 98 -14.37 12.20 11.58
N LEU A 99 -14.15 13.52 11.74
CA LEU A 99 -13.57 14.40 10.72
C LEU A 99 -12.18 13.94 10.29
N PHE A 100 -11.32 13.62 11.27
CA PHE A 100 -9.98 13.14 11.00
C PHE A 100 -10.00 11.81 10.23
N VAL A 101 -10.82 10.85 10.67
CA VAL A 101 -10.99 9.59 9.95
C VAL A 101 -11.53 9.84 8.53
N ALA A 102 -12.52 10.71 8.37
CA ALA A 102 -13.15 10.99 7.08
C ALA A 102 -12.23 11.74 6.10
N LEU A 103 -11.40 12.67 6.57
CA LEU A 103 -10.57 13.53 5.73
C LEU A 103 -9.16 12.98 5.52
N ALA A 104 -8.66 12.15 6.43
CA ALA A 104 -7.29 11.67 6.41
C ALA A 104 -7.24 10.16 6.13
N CYS A 105 -7.98 9.34 6.88
CA CYS A 105 -7.94 7.89 6.72
C CYS A 105 -8.69 7.41 5.47
N ILE A 106 -9.87 7.97 5.15
CA ILE A 106 -10.66 7.52 3.98
C ILE A 106 -9.94 7.81 2.66
N PRO A 107 -9.37 9.01 2.41
CA PRO A 107 -8.63 9.26 1.18
C PRO A 107 -7.32 8.46 1.10
N ALA A 108 -6.61 8.27 2.23
CA ALA A 108 -5.43 7.41 2.27
C ALA A 108 -5.79 5.96 1.93
N ALA A 109 -6.81 5.40 2.59
CA ALA A 109 -7.32 4.07 2.27
C ALA A 109 -7.82 3.98 0.83
N ALA A 110 -8.55 4.98 0.32
CA ALA A 110 -9.04 4.98 -1.06
C ALA A 110 -7.91 5.08 -2.09
N TRP A 111 -6.80 5.73 -1.75
CA TRP A 111 -5.58 5.76 -2.56
C TRP A 111 -4.86 4.40 -2.52
N ASP A 112 -4.63 3.87 -1.32
CA ASP A 112 -3.95 2.58 -1.10
C ASP A 112 -4.77 1.39 -1.63
N PHE A 113 -6.11 1.48 -1.66
CA PHE A 113 -7.01 0.48 -2.27
C PHE A 113 -7.23 0.72 -3.78
N ASN A 114 -6.86 1.88 -4.31
CA ASN A 114 -6.81 2.12 -5.76
C ASN A 114 -5.43 1.82 -6.37
N ASP A 115 -4.45 1.41 -5.56
CA ASP A 115 -3.05 1.29 -5.99
C ASP A 115 -2.93 0.51 -7.31
N ASP A 116 -2.36 1.24 -8.27
CA ASP A 116 -2.06 0.80 -9.61
C ASP A 116 -1.04 -0.35 -9.60
N GLY A 117 -0.91 -1.01 -10.75
CA GLY A 117 0.20 -1.91 -10.97
C GLY A 117 1.52 -1.18 -10.74
N PHE A 118 2.54 -1.89 -10.27
CA PHE A 118 3.90 -1.35 -10.21
C PHE A 118 4.79 -2.18 -11.12
N VAL A 119 5.77 -1.54 -11.76
CA VAL A 119 6.75 -2.25 -12.59
C VAL A 119 7.81 -2.86 -11.66
N PRO A 120 7.86 -4.20 -11.48
CA PRO A 120 8.89 -4.84 -10.65
C PRO A 120 10.26 -4.79 -11.34
N SER A 121 11.33 -4.79 -10.54
CA SER A 121 12.70 -4.83 -11.07
C SER A 121 13.28 -6.24 -11.00
N ALA A 122 14.08 -6.64 -11.98
CA ALA A 122 14.88 -7.86 -11.89
C ALA A 122 15.82 -7.88 -10.67
N ARG A 123 16.17 -6.72 -10.11
CA ARG A 123 16.93 -6.61 -8.85
C ARG A 123 16.18 -7.15 -7.64
N ASP A 124 14.85 -7.15 -7.67
CA ASP A 124 14.01 -7.66 -6.58
C ASP A 124 14.11 -9.20 -6.45
N LEU A 125 14.62 -9.89 -7.49
CA LEU A 125 14.86 -11.34 -7.47
C LEU A 125 16.10 -11.73 -6.66
N GLY A 126 16.95 -10.77 -6.30
CA GLY A 126 18.25 -11.02 -5.69
C GLY A 126 19.34 -11.35 -6.72
N PRO A 127 20.52 -11.81 -6.27
CA PRO A 127 21.60 -12.19 -7.18
C PRO A 127 21.16 -13.35 -8.06
N LEU A 128 21.44 -13.26 -9.36
CA LEU A 128 21.12 -14.33 -10.32
C LEU A 128 22.04 -15.54 -10.12
N PRO A 129 21.60 -16.75 -10.48
CA PRO A 129 22.47 -17.92 -10.44
C PRO A 129 23.65 -17.73 -11.39
N GLY A 130 24.83 -18.26 -11.01
CA GLY A 130 26.06 -18.07 -11.77
C GLY A 130 25.92 -18.52 -13.23
N GLY A 131 26.41 -17.68 -14.16
CA GLY A 131 26.31 -17.93 -15.60
C GLY A 131 24.95 -17.62 -16.23
N LEU A 132 23.98 -17.14 -15.45
CA LEU A 132 22.72 -16.60 -15.93
C LEU A 132 22.80 -15.07 -16.01
N ALA A 133 22.38 -14.50 -17.13
CA ALA A 133 22.24 -13.06 -17.29
C ALA A 133 20.82 -12.71 -17.75
N VAL A 134 20.32 -11.57 -17.28
CA VAL A 134 19.05 -11.00 -17.72
C VAL A 134 19.36 -9.95 -18.78
N ARG A 135 18.73 -10.05 -19.95
CA ARG A 135 18.92 -9.12 -21.07
C ARG A 135 17.61 -8.43 -21.42
N GLY A 136 17.70 -7.14 -21.78
CA GLY A 136 16.57 -6.25 -21.96
C GLY A 136 16.53 -5.19 -20.86
N ALA A 137 16.16 -3.96 -21.22
CA ALA A 137 16.11 -2.84 -20.27
C ALA A 137 14.81 -2.80 -19.44
N GLY A 138 13.90 -3.75 -19.68
CA GLY A 138 12.56 -3.70 -19.09
C GLY A 138 11.68 -2.61 -19.70
N ASP A 139 12.04 -2.12 -20.89
CA ASP A 139 11.33 -1.05 -21.61
C ASP A 139 9.97 -1.53 -22.14
N ASP A 140 9.79 -2.84 -22.32
CA ASP A 140 8.52 -3.49 -22.66
C ASP A 140 7.67 -3.69 -21.39
N SER A 141 7.43 -2.60 -20.67
CA SER A 141 6.52 -2.61 -19.52
C SER A 141 5.08 -2.42 -20.00
N GLU A 142 4.22 -3.39 -19.73
CA GLU A 142 2.79 -3.30 -20.02
C GLU A 142 2.03 -3.10 -18.71
N CYS A 143 1.37 -1.94 -18.57
CA CYS A 143 0.51 -1.66 -17.42
C CYS A 143 -0.96 -1.72 -17.83
N GLY A 144 -1.74 -2.56 -17.14
CA GLY A 144 -3.17 -2.74 -17.31
C GLY A 144 -3.95 -2.45 -16.02
N THR A 145 -5.16 -3.02 -15.89
CA THR A 145 -6.11 -2.79 -14.78
C THR A 145 -5.57 -3.24 -13.42
N GLY A 146 -4.67 -2.44 -12.83
CA GLY A 146 -4.10 -2.62 -11.50
C GLY A 146 -2.85 -3.49 -11.44
N ARG A 147 -2.19 -3.74 -12.58
CA ARG A 147 -0.98 -4.58 -12.68
C ARG A 147 -0.06 -4.09 -13.78
N CYS A 148 1.24 -4.19 -13.54
CA CYS A 148 2.24 -3.96 -14.58
C CYS A 148 3.12 -5.19 -14.72
N ALA A 149 3.35 -5.60 -15.95
CA ALA A 149 4.25 -6.67 -16.31
C ALA A 149 5.47 -6.09 -17.03
N VAL A 150 6.62 -6.74 -16.88
CA VAL A 150 7.84 -6.45 -17.61
C VAL A 150 8.53 -7.76 -17.94
N SER A 151 9.01 -7.88 -19.17
CA SER A 151 9.66 -9.09 -19.65
C SER A 151 11.15 -8.88 -19.87
N TYR A 152 11.92 -9.93 -19.65
CA TYR A 152 13.34 -9.99 -19.92
C TYR A 152 13.70 -11.32 -20.58
N ALA A 153 14.74 -11.32 -21.41
CA ALA A 153 15.33 -12.54 -21.92
C ALA A 153 16.32 -13.10 -20.88
N LEU A 154 16.22 -14.39 -20.59
CA LEU A 154 17.19 -15.12 -19.77
C LEU A 154 18.24 -15.76 -20.67
N VAL A 155 19.49 -15.35 -20.47
CA VAL A 155 20.64 -15.87 -21.22
C VAL A 155 21.42 -16.80 -20.30
N GLY A 156 21.48 -18.08 -20.69
CA GLY A 156 22.29 -19.10 -20.01
C GLY A 156 23.71 -19.20 -20.57
N GLN A 157 24.38 -20.31 -20.24
CA GLN A 157 25.70 -20.61 -20.79
C GLN A 157 25.61 -21.08 -22.25
N PRO A 158 26.69 -20.96 -23.03
CA PRO A 158 26.71 -21.47 -24.41
C PRO A 158 26.34 -22.96 -24.47
N GLY A 159 25.37 -23.31 -25.32
CA GLY A 159 24.89 -24.69 -25.50
C GLY A 159 23.83 -25.15 -24.50
N GLU A 160 23.45 -24.31 -23.53
CA GLU A 160 22.38 -24.62 -22.59
C GLU A 160 21.00 -24.44 -23.24
N SER A 161 20.10 -25.41 -23.05
CA SER A 161 18.74 -25.32 -23.60
C SER A 161 17.86 -24.37 -22.79
N ALA A 162 16.79 -23.83 -23.40
CA ALA A 162 15.86 -22.96 -22.70
C ALA A 162 15.27 -23.63 -21.45
N GLU A 163 14.96 -24.93 -21.51
CA GLU A 163 14.44 -25.73 -20.39
C GLU A 163 15.44 -25.89 -19.25
N GLN A 164 16.73 -25.98 -19.58
CA GLN A 164 17.79 -26.04 -18.56
C GLN A 164 17.92 -24.69 -17.86
N VAL A 165 17.88 -23.61 -18.63
CA VAL A 165 17.90 -22.23 -18.12
C VAL A 165 16.71 -21.96 -17.20
N THR A 166 15.48 -22.30 -17.63
CA THR A 166 14.27 -22.10 -16.82
C THR A 166 14.30 -22.93 -15.53
N ARG A 167 14.69 -24.21 -15.61
CA ARG A 167 14.79 -25.09 -14.42
C ARG A 167 15.81 -24.57 -13.42
N ARG A 168 16.99 -24.15 -13.89
CA ARG A 168 18.03 -23.58 -13.02
C ARG A 168 17.55 -22.31 -12.34
N MET A 169 16.86 -21.43 -13.06
CA MET A 169 16.29 -20.22 -12.49
C MET A 169 15.21 -20.53 -11.45
N TRP A 170 14.31 -21.48 -11.72
CA TRP A 170 13.29 -21.91 -10.76
C TRP A 170 13.89 -22.49 -9.48
N ASN A 171 14.85 -23.41 -9.62
CA ASN A 171 15.56 -23.99 -8.47
C ASN A 171 16.21 -22.90 -7.61
N HIS A 172 16.82 -21.90 -8.25
CA HIS A 172 17.42 -20.75 -7.57
C HIS A 172 16.37 -19.91 -6.83
N LEU A 173 15.26 -19.56 -7.47
CA LEU A 173 14.20 -18.78 -6.83
C LEU A 173 13.61 -19.51 -5.61
N VAL A 174 13.29 -20.79 -5.76
CA VAL A 174 12.76 -21.62 -4.65
C VAL A 174 13.77 -21.69 -3.49
N SER A 175 15.06 -21.86 -3.79
CA SER A 175 16.11 -21.85 -2.76
C SER A 175 16.24 -20.51 -2.01
N ASN A 176 15.79 -19.41 -2.63
CA ASN A 176 15.75 -18.08 -2.05
C ASN A 176 14.37 -17.74 -1.43
N GLY A 177 13.56 -18.74 -1.13
CA GLY A 177 12.29 -18.59 -0.41
C GLY A 177 11.10 -18.18 -1.27
N TRP A 178 11.21 -18.24 -2.61
CA TRP A 178 10.02 -18.17 -3.45
C TRP A 178 9.17 -19.43 -3.31
N PRO A 179 7.84 -19.32 -3.35
CA PRO A 179 6.97 -20.50 -3.41
C PRO A 179 7.26 -21.36 -4.64
N GLU A 180 6.97 -22.65 -4.55
CA GLU A 180 7.07 -23.57 -5.68
C GLU A 180 6.14 -23.11 -6.83
N PRO A 181 6.61 -23.10 -8.09
CA PRO A 181 5.82 -22.57 -9.18
C PRO A 181 4.61 -23.45 -9.49
N ASP A 182 3.44 -22.83 -9.64
CA ASP A 182 2.22 -23.43 -10.15
C ASP A 182 2.01 -22.98 -11.60
N GLY A 183 1.94 -23.93 -12.53
CA GLY A 183 1.80 -23.63 -13.97
C GLY A 183 2.93 -22.78 -14.57
N GLY A 184 4.15 -22.83 -14.01
CA GLY A 184 5.28 -22.01 -14.47
C GLY A 184 5.29 -20.58 -13.90
N ARG A 185 4.55 -20.34 -12.83
CA ARG A 185 4.40 -19.04 -12.17
C ARG A 185 4.53 -19.17 -10.65
N SER A 186 5.20 -18.21 -10.01
CA SER A 186 5.30 -18.13 -8.55
C SER A 186 5.09 -16.69 -8.09
N CYS A 187 4.30 -16.47 -7.03
CA CYS A 187 3.99 -15.14 -6.51
C CYS A 187 4.37 -15.04 -5.05
N ARG A 188 4.86 -13.88 -4.63
CA ARG A 188 5.13 -13.55 -3.23
C ARG A 188 4.60 -12.15 -2.89
N PRO A 189 4.30 -11.86 -1.61
CA PRO A 189 4.00 -10.50 -1.19
C PRO A 189 5.12 -9.53 -1.57
N ALA A 190 4.76 -8.38 -2.14
CA ALA A 190 5.72 -7.36 -2.58
C ALA A 190 6.11 -6.39 -1.45
N GLY A 191 5.23 -6.22 -0.47
CA GLY A 191 5.43 -5.30 0.65
C GLY A 191 5.28 -5.99 2.02
N TRP A 192 5.12 -5.16 3.05
CA TRP A 192 5.06 -5.57 4.45
C TRP A 192 3.59 -5.73 4.89
N LEU A 193 3.31 -5.59 6.19
CA LEU A 193 2.12 -6.10 6.88
C LEU A 193 0.78 -5.77 6.21
N LEU A 194 0.66 -4.59 5.58
CA LEU A 194 -0.59 -4.10 5.00
C LEU A 194 -0.57 -4.03 3.47
N ASP A 195 0.58 -4.27 2.84
CA ASP A 195 0.68 -4.28 1.39
C ASP A 195 0.17 -5.62 0.86
N THR A 196 -1.06 -5.60 0.35
CA THR A 196 -1.70 -6.78 -0.22
C THR A 196 -1.19 -7.13 -1.62
N ARG A 197 -0.34 -6.29 -2.23
CA ARG A 197 0.18 -6.52 -3.57
C ARG A 197 1.17 -7.66 -3.59
N GLU A 198 1.23 -8.33 -4.72
CA GLU A 198 2.13 -9.43 -4.98
C GLU A 198 3.11 -9.06 -6.11
N THR A 199 4.33 -9.58 -6.00
CA THR A 199 5.25 -9.72 -7.12
C THR A 199 5.17 -11.15 -7.59
N CYS A 200 4.81 -11.35 -8.84
CA CYS A 200 4.81 -12.63 -9.50
C CYS A 200 5.96 -12.74 -10.49
N VAL A 201 6.53 -13.93 -10.56
CA VAL A 201 7.51 -14.35 -11.54
C VAL A 201 6.86 -15.41 -12.40
N GLU A 202 6.97 -15.28 -13.70
CA GLU A 202 6.62 -16.30 -14.67
C GLU A 202 7.86 -16.55 -15.54
N ILE A 203 8.19 -17.83 -15.75
CA ILE A 203 9.34 -18.21 -16.56
C ILE A 203 8.87 -19.24 -17.58
N SER A 204 8.97 -18.88 -18.85
CA SER A 204 8.53 -19.70 -19.97
C SER A 204 9.66 -19.89 -20.98
N THR A 205 9.51 -20.92 -21.81
CA THR A 205 10.36 -21.16 -22.97
C THR A 205 9.71 -20.55 -24.21
N ALA A 206 10.45 -19.75 -24.95
CA ALA A 206 10.07 -19.15 -26.23
C ALA A 206 11.02 -19.64 -27.34
N GLU A 207 10.69 -19.34 -28.61
CA GLU A 207 11.48 -19.76 -29.77
C GLU A 207 12.92 -19.22 -29.75
N ASP A 208 13.13 -18.07 -29.10
CA ASP A 208 14.40 -17.36 -28.97
C ASP A 208 15.15 -17.64 -27.66
N GLY A 209 14.57 -18.46 -26.76
CA GLY A 209 15.22 -18.87 -25.51
C GLY A 209 14.27 -18.88 -24.30
N ALA A 210 14.83 -18.73 -23.10
CA ALA A 210 14.03 -18.62 -21.89
C ALA A 210 13.62 -17.16 -21.65
N ARG A 211 12.36 -16.93 -21.27
CA ARG A 211 11.81 -15.61 -20.96
C ARG A 211 11.43 -15.54 -19.49
N LEU A 212 11.78 -14.42 -18.86
CA LEU A 212 11.40 -14.06 -17.49
C LEU A 212 10.41 -12.91 -17.55
N THR A 213 9.20 -13.13 -17.08
CA THR A 213 8.19 -12.08 -16.91
C THR A 213 8.02 -11.80 -15.42
N LEU A 214 8.11 -10.53 -15.05
CA LEU A 214 7.83 -10.06 -13.71
C LEU A 214 6.57 -9.22 -13.73
N GLU A 215 5.65 -9.51 -12.82
CA GLU A 215 4.40 -8.79 -12.69
C GLU A 215 4.23 -8.25 -11.27
N GLY A 216 3.89 -6.97 -11.15
CA GLY A 216 3.64 -6.30 -9.88
C GLY A 216 2.25 -5.70 -9.84
N GLY A 217 1.47 -6.06 -8.83
CA GLY A 217 0.15 -5.47 -8.63
C GLY A 217 -0.70 -6.23 -7.62
N ARG A 218 -2.02 -6.10 -7.74
CA ARG A 218 -2.98 -6.79 -6.86
C ARG A 218 -2.81 -8.31 -6.93
N PRO A 219 -3.18 -9.07 -5.89
CA PRO A 219 -3.12 -10.53 -5.94
C PRO A 219 -4.05 -11.07 -7.03
N TYR A 220 -3.69 -12.19 -7.66
CA TYR A 220 -4.63 -12.86 -8.59
C TYR A 220 -5.87 -13.28 -7.81
N PRO A 221 -7.09 -13.17 -8.39
CA PRO A 221 -8.22 -13.91 -7.86
C PRO A 221 -7.84 -15.39 -7.89
N ARG A 222 -7.49 -15.94 -6.73
CA ARG A 222 -7.26 -17.37 -6.57
C ARG A 222 -8.64 -18.00 -6.71
N PHE A 223 -8.95 -18.50 -7.90
CA PHE A 223 -10.10 -19.35 -8.09
C PHE A 223 -9.86 -20.60 -7.25
N VAL A 224 -10.38 -20.61 -6.02
CA VAL A 224 -10.43 -21.80 -5.19
C VAL A 224 -11.18 -22.84 -6.02
N GLY A 225 -10.48 -23.92 -6.36
CA GLY A 225 -10.74 -24.73 -7.54
C GLY A 225 -12.20 -25.10 -7.78
N ALA A 226 -12.62 -24.95 -9.04
CA ALA A 226 -13.53 -25.91 -9.65
C ALA A 226 -12.79 -27.27 -9.69
N SER A 227 -12.76 -27.97 -8.55
CA SER A 227 -12.25 -29.32 -8.46
C SER A 227 -13.07 -30.21 -9.39
N SER A 228 -12.45 -30.64 -10.49
CA SER A 228 -12.58 -31.99 -11.06
C SER A 228 -13.98 -32.60 -10.99
N GLN A 229 -14.80 -32.39 -12.02
CA GLN A 229 -15.80 -33.41 -12.37
C GLN A 229 -15.03 -34.59 -13.00
N PRO A 230 -15.05 -35.79 -12.39
CA PRO A 230 -14.54 -36.97 -13.06
C PRO A 230 -15.44 -37.27 -14.26
N SER A 231 -14.81 -37.59 -15.39
CA SER A 231 -15.45 -38.15 -16.58
C SER A 231 -15.83 -39.60 -16.35
#